data_AF-A0A562P2P0-F1
#
_entry.id   AF-A0A562P2P0-F1
#
_cell.length_a   1.000
_cell.length_b   1.000
_cell.length_c   1.000
_cell.angle_alpha   90.00
_cell.angle_beta   90.00
_cell.angle_gamma   90.00
#
_symmetry.space_group_name_H-M   'P 1'
#
loop_
_entity.id
_entity.type
_entity.pdbx_description
1 polymer ?
#
loop_
_entity_poly.entity_id
_entity_poly.type
_entity_poly.pdbx_seq_one_letter_code
_entity_poly.pdbx_strand_id
1 'polypeptide(L)' 'MKQARSAWLLTGEPSEIAEQFAGLLWGCLMVRLMLRVVDQPSPRQMVQRAHKATVAFLRLYAQTDAGR' A
#
# COMPACT_ATOMS: atom_id res chain seq x y z
N MET A 1 -0.41 7.71 -8.96
CA MET A 1 1.05 7.69 -8.80
C MET A 1 1.78 8.75 -9.62
N LYS A 2 1.65 8.82 -10.96
CA LYS A 2 2.33 9.85 -11.78
C LYS A 2 2.04 11.30 -11.34
N GLN A 3 0.77 11.62 -11.05
CA GLN A 3 0.35 12.94 -10.55
C GLN A 3 0.88 13.26 -9.15
N ALA A 4 1.08 12.25 -8.30
CA ALA A 4 1.60 12.43 -6.94
C ALA A 4 3.11 12.71 -6.95
N ARG A 5 3.87 12.08 -7.85
CA ARG A 5 5.29 12.42 -8.07
C ARG A 5 5.47 13.82 -8.65
N SER A 6 4.65 14.21 -9.64
CA SER A 6 4.72 15.57 -10.20
C SER A 6 4.36 16.67 -9.21
N ALA A 7 3.58 16.34 -8.17
CA ALA A 7 3.29 17.21 -7.04
C ALA A 7 4.31 17.10 -5.89
N TRP A 8 5.43 16.39 -6.09
CA TRP A 8 6.46 16.10 -5.08
C TRP A 8 5.96 15.38 -3.82
N LEU A 9 4.75 14.82 -3.83
CA LEU A 9 4.14 14.16 -2.66
C LEU A 9 4.78 12.80 -2.35
N LEU A 10 5.48 12.20 -3.32
CA LEU A 10 6.10 10.88 -3.19
C LEU A 10 7.51 10.90 -3.81
N THR A 11 8.47 10.28 -3.14
CA THR A 11 9.82 10.03 -3.66
C THR A 11 9.91 8.67 -4.36
N GLY A 12 10.61 8.60 -5.50
CA GLY A 12 10.91 7.35 -6.22
C GLY A 12 10.20 7.20 -7.59
N GLU A 13 10.45 6.06 -8.25
CA GLU A 13 9.84 5.76 -9.56
C GLU A 13 8.37 5.29 -9.40
N PRO A 14 7.39 5.90 -10.11
CA PRO A 14 5.96 5.63 -9.91
C PRO A 14 5.54 4.17 -10.10
N SER A 15 6.24 3.43 -10.96
CA SER A 15 6.00 2.00 -11.20
C SER A 15 6.43 1.17 -9.99
N GLU A 16 7.63 1.41 -9.46
CA GLU A 16 8.16 0.72 -8.30
C GLU A 16 7.33 1.00 -7.05
N ILE A 17 6.94 2.26 -6.84
CA ILE A 17 6.09 2.68 -5.73
C ILE A 17 4.70 2.01 -5.82
N ALA A 18 4.13 1.88 -7.03
CA ALA A 18 2.86 1.19 -7.24
C ALA A 18 2.96 -0.31 -6.94
N GLU A 19 4.05 -0.94 -7.34
CA GLU A 19 4.33 -2.35 -7.07
C GLU A 19 4.50 -2.60 -5.56
N GLN A 20 5.23 -1.74 -4.86
CA GLN A 20 5.39 -1.85 -3.41
C GLN A 20 4.09 -1.60 -2.66
N PHE A 21 3.25 -0.65 -3.11
CA PHE A 21 1.91 -0.49 -2.57
C PHE A 21 1.04 -1.74 -2.79
N ALA A 22 1.08 -2.34 -3.98
CA ALA A 22 0.37 -3.58 -4.26
C ALA A 22 0.86 -4.73 -3.36
N GLY A 23 2.17 -4.80 -3.11
CA GLY A 23 2.77 -5.73 -2.15
C GLY A 23 2.25 -5.55 -0.73
N LEU A 24 2.13 -4.31 -0.24
CA LEU A 24 1.52 -4.01 1.07
C LEU A 24 0.02 -4.34 1.08
N LEU A 25 -0.68 -4.02 0.00
CA LEU A 25 -2.12 -4.20 -0.15
C LEU A 25 -2.51 -5.67 -0.26
N TRP A 26 -1.70 -6.54 -0.86
CA TRP A 26 -1.97 -7.98 -0.94
C TRP A 26 -1.27 -8.80 0.14
N GLY A 27 -0.06 -8.39 0.54
CA GLY A 27 0.75 -9.09 1.53
C GLY A 27 0.74 -10.60 1.28
N CYS A 28 0.55 -11.38 2.33
CA CYS A 28 0.40 -12.83 2.21
C CYS A 28 -1.05 -13.29 1.96
N LEU A 29 -2.02 -12.40 1.72
CA LEU A 29 -3.44 -12.77 1.60
C LEU A 29 -3.66 -13.75 0.44
N MET A 30 -3.05 -13.48 -0.72
CA MET A 30 -3.18 -14.34 -1.90
C MET A 30 -2.69 -15.76 -1.59
N VAL A 31 -1.49 -15.88 -1.00
CA VAL A 31 -0.91 -17.17 -0.59
C VAL A 31 -1.81 -17.87 0.44
N ARG A 32 -2.32 -17.14 1.43
CA ARG A 32 -3.18 -17.72 2.47
C ARG A 32 -4.53 -18.21 1.94
N LEU A 33 -5.10 -17.53 0.94
CA LEU A 33 -6.32 -17.97 0.26
C LEU A 33 -6.07 -19.23 -0.59
N MET A 34 -4.96 -19.29 -1.34
CA MET A 34 -4.59 -20.46 -2.13
C MET A 34 -4.36 -21.70 -1.26
N LEU A 35 -3.74 -21.51 -0.09
CA LEU A 35 -3.53 -22.56 0.90
C LEU A 35 -4.77 -22.88 1.74
N ARG A 36 -5.89 -22.15 1.54
CA ARG A 36 -7.14 -22.26 2.31
C ARG A 36 -6.95 -22.17 3.83
N VAL A 37 -5.94 -21.41 4.27
CA VAL A 37 -5.67 -21.18 5.70
C VAL A 37 -6.44 -19.99 6.26
N VAL A 38 -7.10 -19.22 5.39
CA VAL A 38 -8.03 -18.13 5.75
C VAL A 38 -9.22 -18.12 4.80
N ASP A 39 -10.38 -17.70 5.28
CA ASP A 39 -11.56 -17.45 4.45
C ASP A 39 -11.43 -16.16 3.65
N GLN A 40 -12.31 -16.01 2.66
CA GLN A 40 -12.44 -14.76 1.91
C GLN A 40 -12.75 -13.61 2.88
N PRO A 41 -11.96 -12.52 2.88
CA PRO A 41 -12.19 -11.40 3.77
C PRO A 41 -13.51 -10.71 3.46
N SER A 42 -14.25 -10.37 4.50
CA SER A 42 -15.43 -9.52 4.41
C SER A 42 -15.07 -8.12 3.87
N PRO A 43 -16.05 -7.36 3.34
CA PRO A 43 -15.82 -5.99 2.89
C PRO A 43 -15.16 -5.11 3.94
N ARG A 44 -15.55 -5.25 5.22
CA ARG A 44 -14.93 -4.52 6.35
C ARG A 44 -13.45 -4.87 6.53
N GLN A 45 -13.10 -6.15 6.43
CA GLN A 45 -11.70 -6.59 6.53
C GLN A 45 -10.86 -6.08 5.35
N MET A 46 -11.44 -6.02 4.15
CA MET A 46 -10.78 -5.44 2.97
C MET A 46 -10.49 -3.95 3.18
N VAL A 47 -11.46 -3.16 3.69
CA VAL A 47 -11.26 -1.74 4.01
C VAL A 47 -10.17 -1.56 5.06
N GLN A 48 -10.22 -2.34 6.14
CA GLN A 48 -9.22 -2.27 7.20
C GLN A 48 -7.81 -2.59 6.69
N ARG A 49 -7.71 -3.55 5.77
CA ARG A 49 -6.46 -3.94 5.12
C ARG A 49 -5.93 -2.83 4.21
N ALA A 50 -6.79 -2.25 3.38
CA ALA A 50 -6.43 -1.11 2.53
C ALA A 50 -5.93 0.06 3.38
N HIS A 51 -6.61 0.39 4.48
CA HIS A 51 -6.18 1.44 5.40
C HIS A 51 -4.77 1.16 5.98
N LYS A 52 -4.51 -0.08 6.44
CA LYS A 52 -3.19 -0.46 6.97
C LYS A 52 -2.10 -0.35 5.90
N ALA A 53 -2.37 -0.81 4.68
CA ALA A 53 -1.43 -0.71 3.57
C ALA A 53 -1.13 0.76 3.23
N THR A 54 -2.14 1.62 3.17
CA THR A 54 -1.97 3.06 2.92
C THR A 54 -1.15 3.73 4.02
N VAL A 55 -1.42 3.46 5.30
CA VAL A 55 -0.63 4.03 6.40
C VAL A 55 0.83 3.59 6.33
N ALA A 56 1.09 2.31 6.08
CA ALA A 56 2.46 1.79 5.93
C ALA A 56 3.16 2.42 4.73
N PHE A 57 2.47 2.53 3.60
CA PHE A 57 2.97 3.16 2.39
C PHE A 57 3.32 4.63 2.60
N LEU A 58 2.44 5.41 3.23
CA LEU A 58 2.71 6.81 3.53
C LEU A 58 3.90 6.98 4.47
N ARG A 59 4.09 6.10 5.46
CA ARG A 59 5.30 6.14 6.30
C ARG A 59 6.60 5.89 5.53
N LEU A 60 6.55 5.12 4.44
CA LEU A 60 7.73 4.80 3.63
C LEU A 60 8.05 5.89 2.60
N TYR A 61 7.02 6.53 2.01
CA TYR A 61 7.19 7.38 0.84
C TYR A 61 6.69 8.80 0.97
N ALA A 62 5.85 9.11 1.97
CA ALA A 62 5.47 10.49 2.18
C ALA A 62 6.73 11.27 2.54
N GLN A 63 7.04 12.30 1.76
CA GLN A 63 7.98 13.30 2.20
C GLN A 63 7.37 13.90 3.46
N THR A 64 8.00 13.60 4.58
CA THR A 64 7.73 14.32 5.81
C THR A 64 8.16 15.76 5.54
N ASP A 65 7.20 16.63 5.28
CA ASP A 65 7.36 18.09 5.33
C ASP A 65 7.56 18.52 6.81
N ALA A 66 8.51 17.88 7.51
CA ALA A 66 9.04 18.38 8.78
C ALA A 66 10.40 19.01 8.47
N GLY A 67 10.33 20.25 7.99
CA GLY A 67 11.48 21.15 7.93
C GLY A 67 11.91 21.55 6.54
N ARG A 68 11.20 22.52 5.94
CA ARG A 68 11.86 23.64 5.24
C ARG A 68 11.01 24.89 5.34
#